data_AF-A0A8I1UGB5-F1
#
_entry.id   AF-A0A8I1UGB5-F1
#
_cell.length_a   1.000
_cell.length_b   1.000
_cell.length_c   1.000
_cell.angle_alpha   90.00
_cell.angle_beta   90.00
_cell.angle_gamma   90.00
#
_symmetry.space_group_name_H-M   'P 1'
#
loop_
_entity.id
_entity.type
_entity.pdbx_description
1 polymer ?
#
loop_
_entity_poly.entity_id
_entity_poly.type
_entity_poly.pdbx_seq_one_letter_code
_entity_poly.pdbx_strand_id
1 'polypeptide(L)' 'MKPAMLTALHWPGELPRLGDYIMAARGRTAFKVVEILMPTKPGARYVARFRCERHYALPHDAVIHGWEWAKRERSCRS' A
#
# COMPACT_ATOMS: atom_id res chain seq x y z
N MET A 1 -9.85 1.40 16.55
CA MET A 1 -8.42 1.43 16.14
C MET A 1 -8.18 2.69 15.32
N LYS A 2 -7.03 3.36 15.45
CA LYS A 2 -6.71 4.49 14.57
C LYS A 2 -6.33 3.95 13.18
N PRO A 3 -6.90 4.48 12.08
CA PRO A 3 -6.54 4.03 10.74
C PRO A 3 -5.10 4.43 10.42
N ALA A 4 -4.36 3.53 9.78
CA ALA A 4 -3.04 3.79 9.26
C ALA A 4 -3.16 4.47 7.89
N MET A 5 -2.25 5.37 7.55
CA MET A 5 -2.15 5.96 6.22
C MET A 5 -0.88 5.47 5.55
N LEU A 6 -1.03 4.86 4.38
CA LEU A 6 0.07 4.31 3.60
C LEU A 6 0.21 5.13 2.32
N THR A 7 1.39 5.68 2.07
CA THR A 7 1.65 6.45 0.83
C THR A 7 2.42 5.58 -0.15
N ALA A 8 1.84 5.37 -1.32
CA ALA A 8 2.47 4.65 -2.41
C ALA A 8 3.14 5.61 -3.38
N LEU A 9 4.47 5.63 -3.39
CA LEU A 9 5.25 6.43 -4.33
C LEU A 9 5.22 5.82 -5.75
N HIS A 10 5.22 4.50 -5.81
CA HIS A 10 5.15 3.69 -7.03
C HIS A 10 4.40 2.40 -6.72
N TRP A 11 3.53 1.93 -7.61
CA TRP A 11 2.82 0.66 -7.47
C TRP A 11 2.95 -0.17 -8.75
N PRO A 12 3.51 -1.39 -8.70
CA PRO A 12 3.59 -2.22 -9.89
C PRO A 12 2.20 -2.80 -10.22
N GLY A 13 1.69 -2.53 -11.42
CA GLY A 13 0.43 -3.09 -11.90
C GLY A 13 -0.82 -2.36 -11.39
N GLU A 14 -1.92 -3.11 -11.25
CA GLU A 14 -3.19 -2.56 -10.78
C GLU A 14 -3.12 -2.17 -9.30
N LEU A 15 -3.71 -1.02 -8.96
CA LEU A 15 -3.83 -0.58 -7.57
C LEU A 15 -4.77 -1.52 -6.78
N PRO A 16 -4.53 -1.72 -5.47
CA PRO A 16 -5.43 -2.47 -4.61
C PRO A 16 -6.83 -1.87 -4.61
N ARG A 17 -7.84 -2.71 -4.47
CA ARG A 17 -9.24 -2.31 -4.35
C ARG A 17 -9.63 -2.15 -2.88
N LEU A 18 -10.79 -1.54 -2.66
CA LEU A 18 -11.36 -1.48 -1.32
C LEU A 18 -11.63 -2.91 -0.81
N GLY A 19 -11.20 -3.18 0.41
CA GLY A 19 -11.28 -4.51 1.03
C GLY A 19 -10.03 -5.37 0.83
N ASP A 20 -9.18 -5.06 -0.15
CA ASP A 20 -7.92 -5.77 -0.36
C ASP A 20 -6.95 -5.51 0.80
N TYR A 21 -5.98 -6.40 0.96
CA TYR A 21 -4.97 -6.30 2.00
C TYR A 21 -3.61 -5.95 1.39
N ILE A 22 -2.91 -5.03 2.04
CA ILE A 22 -1.53 -4.68 1.71
C ILE A 22 -0.63 -5.26 2.80
N MET A 23 0.38 -6.03 2.42
CA MET A 23 1.34 -6.60 3.36
C MET A 23 2.76 -6.42 2.85
N ALA A 24 3.69 -6.12 3.75
CA ALA A 24 5.10 -6.10 3.37
C ALA A 24 5.62 -7.51 3.09
N ALA A 25 6.53 -7.69 2.14
CA ALA A 25 7.14 -9.01 1.87
C ALA A 25 7.74 -9.70 3.12
N ARG A 26 8.24 -8.92 4.09
CA ARG A 26 8.75 -9.39 5.39
C ARG A 26 7.85 -9.03 6.57
N GLY A 27 6.67 -8.46 6.30
CA GLY A 27 5.78 -7.92 7.31
C GLY A 27 4.90 -9.00 7.93
N ARG A 28 4.69 -8.93 9.25
CA ARG A 28 3.72 -9.78 9.97
C ARG A 28 2.34 -9.14 10.10
N THR A 29 2.14 -7.97 9.49
CA THR A 29 0.94 -7.15 9.65
C THR A 29 0.35 -6.89 8.28
N ALA A 30 -0.94 -7.20 8.14
CA ALA A 30 -1.72 -6.83 6.99
C ALA A 30 -2.43 -5.50 7.22
N PHE A 31 -2.61 -4.74 6.16
CA PHE A 31 -3.34 -3.49 6.16
C PHE A 31 -4.50 -3.60 5.19
N LYS A 32 -5.72 -3.71 5.70
CA LYS A 32 -6.92 -3.73 4.88
C LYS A 32 -7.17 -2.33 4.32
N VAL A 33 -7.27 -2.19 3.01
CA VAL A 33 -7.58 -0.93 2.34
C VAL A 33 -9.05 -0.59 2.56
N VAL A 34 -9.31 0.53 3.23
CA VAL A 34 -10.66 1.05 3.47
C VAL A 34 -10.95 2.31 2.68
N GLU A 35 -9.92 2.98 2.16
CA GLU A 35 -10.05 4.16 1.30
C GLU A 35 -8.84 4.26 0.38
N ILE A 36 -9.07 4.67 -0.87
CA ILE A 36 -8.02 4.93 -1.86
C ILE A 36 -8.10 6.40 -2.27
N LEU A 37 -7.02 7.14 -2.04
CA LEU A 37 -6.90 8.55 -2.32
C LEU A 37 -5.88 8.74 -3.44
N MET A 38 -6.35 9.04 -4.65
CA MET A 38 -5.47 9.35 -5.79
C MET A 38 -4.99 10.81 -5.74
N PRO A 39 -3.77 11.09 -6.24
CA PRO A 39 -3.31 12.46 -6.37
C PRO A 39 -4.22 13.23 -7.33
N THR A 40 -4.69 14.39 -6.90
CA THR A 40 -5.52 15.28 -7.73
C THR A 40 -4.71 16.29 -8.54
N LYS A 41 -3.42 16.45 -8.22
CA LYS A 41 -2.52 17.42 -8.85
C LYS A 41 -1.55 16.72 -9.81
N PRO A 42 -1.37 17.23 -11.04
CA PRO A 42 -0.28 16.81 -11.92
C PRO A 42 1.08 17.01 -11.23
N GLY A 43 1.99 16.03 -11.36
CA GLY A 43 3.33 16.07 -10.76
C GLY A 43 3.42 15.63 -9.30
N ALA A 44 2.36 15.05 -8.72
CA ALA A 44 2.43 14.46 -7.39
C ALA A 44 3.49 13.32 -7.34
N ARG A 45 4.33 13.31 -6.30
CA ARG A 45 5.38 12.31 -6.09
C ARG A 45 4.88 10.93 -5.63
N TYR A 46 3.56 10.71 -5.66
CA TYR A 46 2.93 9.48 -5.22
C TYR A 46 1.78 9.11 -6.16
N VAL A 47 1.54 7.81 -6.32
CA VAL A 47 0.48 7.27 -7.18
C VAL A 47 -0.84 7.07 -6.45
N ALA A 48 -0.80 6.77 -5.15
CA ALA A 48 -1.98 6.65 -4.29
C ALA A 48 -1.62 6.80 -2.81
N ARG A 49 -2.61 7.15 -2.00
CA ARG A 49 -2.59 6.98 -0.55
C ARG A 49 -3.71 6.05 -0.15
N PHE A 50 -3.40 5.09 0.71
CA PHE A 50 -4.36 4.13 1.22
C PHE A 50 -4.62 4.41 2.68
N ARG A 51 -5.88 4.64 3.03
CA ARG A 51 -6.31 4.56 4.41
C ARG A 51 -6.56 3.09 4.71
N CYS A 52 -5.95 2.60 5.78
CA CYS A 52 -5.98 1.19 6.09
C CYS A 52 -6.32 0.89 7.54
N GLU A 53 -6.95 -0.26 7.75
CA GLU A 53 -7.12 -0.88 9.05
C GLU A 53 -6.06 -1.95 9.26
N ARG A 54 -5.50 -2.03 10.47
CA ARG A 54 -4.44 -2.97 10.80
C ARG A 54 -5.05 -4.32 11.21
N HIS A 55 -4.67 -5.39 10.51
CA HIS A 55 -5.13 -6.75 10.78
C HIS A 55 -3.94 -7.68 11.05
N TYR A 56 -4.12 -8.57 12.03
CA TYR A 56 -3.15 -9.61 12.39
C TYR A 56 -3.58 -11.00 11.92
N ALA A 57 -4.88 -11.20 11.71
CA ALA A 57 -5.46 -12.40 11.11
C ALA A 57 -6.12 -12.02 9.79
N LEU A 58 -5.88 -12.84 8.77
CA LEU A 58 -6.43 -12.65 7.43
C LEU A 58 -7.55 -13.66 7.17
N PRO A 59 -8.66 -13.25 6.53
CA PRO A 59 -9.63 -14.18 5.96
C PRO A 59 -8.96 -15.18 5.01
N HIS A 60 -9.54 -16.37 4.86
CA HIS A 60 -9.00 -17.40 3.97
C HIS A 60 -8.98 -16.95 2.49
N ASP A 61 -9.96 -16.15 2.10
CA ASP A 61 -10.17 -15.61 0.75
C ASP A 61 -9.56 -14.20 0.56
N ALA A 62 -8.73 -13.74 1.49
CA ALA A 62 -8.14 -12.41 1.42
C ALA A 62 -7.21 -12.25 0.21
N VAL A 63 -7.48 -11.25 -0.63
CA VAL A 63 -6.55 -10.81 -1.67
C VAL A 63 -5.46 -9.96 -1.02
N ILE A 64 -4.22 -10.44 -1.10
CA ILE A 64 -3.05 -9.79 -0.47
C ILE A 64 -2.12 -9.28 -1.55
N HIS A 65 -1.90 -7.98 -1.56
CA HIS A 65 -0.89 -7.34 -2.40
C HIS A 65 0.42 -7.18 -1.63
N GLY A 66 1.50 -7.71 -2.21
CA GLY A 66 2.85 -7.54 -1.70
C GLY A 66 3.33 -6.11 -1.91
N TRP A 67 3.76 -5.45 -0.84
CA TRP A 67 4.28 -4.09 -0.87
C TRP A 67 5.70 -4.01 -0.33
N GLU A 68 6.53 -3.19 -0.96
CA GLU A 68 7.85 -2.86 -0.44
C GLU A 68 7.83 -1.43 0.09
N TRP A 69 7.83 -1.28 1.42
CA TRP A 69 7.85 0.03 2.11
C TRP A 69 9.03 0.92 1.71
N ALA A 70 10.08 0.32 1.16
CA ALA A 70 11.25 1.01 0.68
C ALA A 70 11.87 0.23 -0.48
N LYS A 71 11.53 0.59 -1.72
CA LYS A 71 12.66 0.91 -2.59
C LYS A 71 13.20 2.22 -2.04
N ARG A 72 14.26 2.15 -1.22
CA ARG A 72 15.29 3.19 -1.33
C ARG A 72 15.52 3.26 -2.82
N GLU A 73 15.18 4.38 -3.45
CA GLU A 73 15.81 4.71 -4.72
C GLU A 73 17.31 4.59 -4.42
N ARG A 74 17.91 3.45 -4.79
CA ARG A 74 19.24 3.51 -5.36
C ARG A 74 19.00 4.32 -6.61
N SER A 75 19.06 5.64 -6.42
CA SER A 75 19.42 6.58 -7.44
C SER A 75 20.46 5.90 -8.31
N CYS A 76 20.21 5.96 -9.61
CA CYS A 76 21.18 5.62 -10.63
C CYS A 76 22.58 6.03 -10.15
N ARG A 77 23.42 5.04 -9.84
CA ARG A 77 24.86 5.24 -9.74
C ARG A 77 25.50 4.21 -10.64
N SER A 78 25.88 4.75 -11.79
CA SER A 78 27.01 4.40 -12.65
C SER A 78 26.93 3.07 -13.39
#